data_AF-A0A820GFN0-F1
#
_entry.id   AF-A0A820GFN0-F1
#
_cell.length_a   1.000
_cell.length_b   1.000
_cell.length_c   1.000
_cell.angle_alpha   90.00
_cell.angle_beta   90.00
_cell.angle_gamma   90.00
#
_symmetry.space_group_name_H-M   'P 1'
#
loop_
_entity.id
_entity.type
_entity.pdbx_description
1 polymer ?
#
loop_
_entity_poly.entity_id
_entity_poly.type
_entity_poly.pdbx_seq_one_letter_code
_entity_poly.pdbx_strand_id
1 'polypeptide(L)'
;ISNNRGRVCRLTLFKNNFKLGEDILGTIDFDHTDVPCVQYTVTLQSEENLNSNYRRKSSQLSNITSFTKQSEFCLSTFQSYLSLSIPLSCTPTFSMDLVSLRWKLHFEFVTSKISRSFLPSNSDASSSTTWSTANSIEVESMTWDLPIKILPTNPYFANNVAKVSCTTVTTI
;
A
#
# COMPACT_ATOMS: atom_id res chain seq x y z
N ILE A 1 4.71 7.26 8.71
CA ILE A 1 5.26 5.89 8.69
C ILE A 1 6.77 6.02 8.90
N SER A 2 7.32 5.29 9.86
CA SER A 2 8.73 5.38 10.27
C SER A 2 9.29 4.01 10.63
N ASN A 3 10.59 3.85 10.46
CA ASN A 3 11.34 2.67 10.90
C ASN A 3 12.31 3.06 12.04
N ASN A 4 13.21 2.13 12.40
CA ASN A 4 14.29 2.32 13.37
C ASN A 4 15.26 3.47 13.03
N ARG A 5 15.36 3.88 11.76
CA ARG A 5 16.26 4.93 11.27
C ARG A 5 15.59 6.29 11.13
N GLY A 6 14.25 6.35 11.17
CA GLY A 6 13.50 7.60 11.14
C GLY A 6 12.25 7.54 10.26
N ARG A 7 11.79 8.71 9.82
CA ARG A 7 10.57 8.85 9.01
C ARG A 7 10.83 8.40 7.57
N VAL A 8 10.00 7.46 7.09
CA VAL A 8 10.07 6.91 5.72
C VAL A 8 9.12 7.67 4.79
N CYS A 9 7.89 7.94 5.23
CA CYS A 9 6.92 8.73 4.48
C CYS A 9 5.74 9.17 5.36
N ARG A 10 4.90 10.04 4.84
CA ARG A 10 3.61 10.45 5.41
C ARG A 10 2.48 9.96 4.52
N LEU A 11 1.66 9.05 5.03
CA LEU A 11 0.42 8.61 4.39
C LEU A 11 -0.74 9.50 4.85
N THR A 12 -1.51 10.01 3.90
CA THR A 12 -2.77 10.72 4.16
C THR A 12 -3.89 10.03 3.41
N LEU A 13 -4.87 9.49 4.13
CA LEU A 13 -6.11 8.96 3.56
C LEU A 13 -7.25 9.97 3.76
N PHE A 14 -8.18 10.03 2.81
CA PHE A 14 -9.36 10.89 2.94
C PHE A 14 -10.35 10.40 4.02
N LYS A 15 -10.42 9.08 4.23
CA LYS A 15 -11.27 8.44 5.24
C LYS A 15 -10.72 7.05 5.61
N ASN A 16 -11.20 6.51 6.72
CA ASN A 16 -10.83 5.17 7.20
C ASN A 16 -11.99 4.15 7.13
N ASN A 17 -13.18 4.60 6.74
CA ASN A 17 -14.36 3.77 6.55
C ASN A 17 -14.77 3.85 5.08
N PHE A 18 -14.81 2.69 4.42
CA PHE A 18 -15.13 2.55 3.01
C PHE A 18 -16.33 1.63 2.83
N LYS A 19 -16.95 1.66 1.67
CA LYS A 19 -17.98 0.72 1.26
C LYS A 19 -17.46 -0.20 0.15
N LEU A 20 -18.08 -1.36 0.00
CA LEU A 20 -17.80 -2.23 -1.15
C LEU A 20 -18.04 -1.47 -2.46
N GLY A 21 -17.12 -1.61 -3.40
CA GLY A 21 -17.15 -0.90 -4.69
C GLY A 21 -16.59 0.51 -4.68
N GLU A 22 -16.14 1.04 -3.54
CA GLU A 22 -15.42 2.32 -3.49
C GLU A 22 -13.92 2.14 -3.77
N ASP A 23 -13.27 3.23 -4.16
CA ASP A 23 -11.81 3.31 -4.22
C ASP A 23 -11.24 3.91 -2.94
N ILE A 24 -10.17 3.30 -2.44
CA ILE A 24 -9.35 3.83 -1.36
C ILE A 24 -8.36 4.81 -1.97
N LEU A 25 -8.61 6.09 -1.74
CA LEU A 25 -7.78 7.17 -2.22
C LEU A 25 -6.90 7.75 -1.11
N GLY A 26 -5.68 8.10 -1.45
CA GLY A 26 -4.77 8.77 -0.53
C GLY A 26 -3.52 9.33 -1.21
N THR A 27 -2.69 9.98 -0.43
CA THR A 27 -1.39 10.50 -0.88
C THR A 27 -0.29 9.97 0.01
N ILE A 28 0.84 9.62 -0.59
CA ILE A 28 2.05 9.23 0.10
C ILE A 28 3.09 10.32 -0.18
N ASP A 29 3.50 11.00 0.88
CA ASP A 29 4.43 12.11 0.83
C ASP A 29 5.79 11.66 1.37
N PHE A 30 6.81 11.83 0.55
CA PHE A 30 8.20 11.51 0.84
C PHE A 30 9.04 12.76 1.13
N ASP A 31 8.41 13.94 1.16
CA ASP A 31 9.07 15.18 1.55
C ASP A 31 9.40 15.18 3.05
N HIS A 32 10.50 15.84 3.40
CA HIS A 32 11.02 15.89 4.78
C HIS A 32 11.13 14.53 5.48
N THR A 33 11.60 13.51 4.74
CA THR A 33 11.87 12.15 5.25
C THR A 33 13.34 11.97 5.66
N ASP A 34 13.58 11.15 6.67
CA ASP A 34 14.93 10.81 7.14
C ASP A 34 15.52 9.64 6.34
N VAL A 35 14.64 8.75 5.88
CA VAL A 35 15.00 7.48 5.22
C VAL A 35 14.45 7.46 3.79
N PRO A 36 15.31 7.43 2.76
CA PRO A 36 14.87 7.33 1.37
C PRO A 36 14.17 6.01 1.09
N CYS A 37 13.01 6.09 0.44
CA CYS A 37 12.27 4.93 -0.02
C CYS A 37 12.55 4.69 -1.50
N VAL A 38 12.94 3.46 -1.86
CA VAL A 38 13.22 3.04 -3.24
C VAL A 38 11.92 2.62 -3.93
N GLN A 39 11.12 1.82 -3.22
CA GLN A 39 9.87 1.26 -3.72
C GLN A 39 8.91 1.08 -2.56
N TYR A 40 7.62 1.27 -2.81
CA TYR A 40 6.59 0.81 -1.90
C TYR A 40 5.61 -0.08 -2.64
N THR A 41 5.02 -1.01 -1.90
CA THR A 41 3.87 -1.81 -2.29
C THR A 41 2.79 -1.62 -1.24
N VAL A 42 1.54 -1.53 -1.68
CA VAL A 42 0.38 -1.46 -0.81
C VAL A 42 -0.67 -2.44 -1.31
N THR A 43 -1.14 -3.28 -0.41
CA THR A 43 -2.07 -4.35 -0.71
C THR A 43 -3.27 -4.27 0.21
N LEU A 44 -4.47 -4.28 -0.36
CA LEU A 44 -5.70 -4.43 0.40
C LEU A 44 -5.83 -5.89 0.85
N GLN A 45 -5.88 -6.12 2.16
CA GLN A 45 -5.96 -7.46 2.76
C GLN A 45 -7.16 -7.59 3.68
N SER A 46 -7.82 -8.75 3.63
CA SER A 46 -8.73 -9.19 4.67
C SER A 46 -8.01 -10.14 5.63
N GLU A 47 -8.34 -10.04 6.90
CA GLU A 47 -7.81 -10.86 7.98
C GLU A 47 -8.97 -11.53 8.72
N GLU A 48 -9.09 -12.84 8.53
CA GLU A 48 -10.05 -13.67 9.22
C GLU A 48 -9.42 -14.21 10.51
N ASN A 49 -10.04 -13.86 11.64
CA ASN A 49 -9.58 -14.20 12.97
C ASN A 49 -10.62 -15.10 13.66
N LEU A 50 -10.19 -16.30 14.06
CA LEU A 50 -10.97 -17.15 14.96
C LEU A 50 -10.82 -16.69 16.41
N ASN A 51 -11.94 -16.69 17.13
CA ASN A 51 -11.98 -16.44 18.56
C ASN A 51 -11.10 -17.48 19.29
N SER A 52 -10.33 -17.01 20.29
CA SER A 52 -9.37 -17.81 21.05
C SER A 52 -9.97 -19.08 21.65
N ASN A 53 -11.24 -19.06 22.06
CA ASN A 53 -11.93 -20.21 22.66
C ASN A 53 -12.13 -21.37 21.68
N TYR A 54 -12.12 -21.09 20.38
CA TYR A 54 -12.38 -22.07 19.33
C TYR A 54 -11.16 -22.35 18.46
N ARG A 55 -9.96 -21.88 18.86
CA ARG A 55 -8.72 -22.18 18.14
C ARG A 55 -8.30 -23.62 18.41
N ARG A 56 -7.88 -24.33 17.35
CA ARG A 56 -7.33 -25.69 17.47
C ARG A 56 -5.95 -25.70 18.14
N LYS A 57 -5.19 -24.61 17.97
CA LYS A 57 -3.87 -24.40 18.57
C LYS A 57 -3.76 -22.94 19.01
N SER A 58 -3.10 -22.69 20.15
CA SER A 58 -2.85 -21.32 20.63
C SER A 58 -2.09 -20.47 19.59
N SER A 59 -1.17 -21.08 18.85
CA SER A 59 -0.40 -20.47 17.77
C SER A 59 -1.10 -20.43 16.41
N GLN A 60 -2.39 -20.78 16.33
CA GLN A 60 -3.14 -20.68 15.08
C GLN A 60 -3.22 -19.21 14.65
N LEU A 61 -2.62 -18.91 13.51
CA LEU A 61 -2.59 -17.57 12.91
C LEU A 61 -3.92 -17.24 12.23
N SER A 62 -4.14 -15.94 12.04
CA SER A 62 -5.22 -15.42 11.21
C SER A 62 -5.02 -15.83 9.74
N ASN A 63 -6.13 -16.01 9.03
CA ASN A 63 -6.08 -16.27 7.60
C ASN A 63 -6.11 -14.92 6.85
N ILE A 64 -5.10 -14.68 6.01
CA ILE A 64 -4.93 -13.42 5.30
C ILE A 64 -5.21 -13.64 3.81
N THR A 65 -6.15 -12.87 3.26
CA THR A 65 -6.44 -12.87 1.81
C THR A 65 -6.11 -11.51 1.22
N SER A 66 -5.34 -11.49 0.13
CA SER A 66 -4.96 -10.27 -0.59
C SER A 66 -5.88 -10.04 -1.79
N PHE A 67 -6.26 -8.79 -2.04
CA PHE A 67 -7.16 -8.39 -3.12
C PHE A 67 -6.44 -7.50 -4.14
N THR A 68 -6.61 -6.18 -4.00
CA THR A 68 -6.01 -5.19 -4.90
C THR A 68 -4.63 -4.80 -4.40
N LYS A 69 -3.66 -4.67 -5.31
CA LYS A 69 -2.27 -4.29 -5.03
C LYS A 69 -1.84 -3.15 -5.96
N GLN A 70 -1.16 -2.16 -5.39
CA GLN A 70 -0.46 -1.11 -6.12
C GLN A 70 1.01 -1.11 -5.68
N SER A 71 1.94 -0.84 -6.60
CA SER A 71 3.37 -0.75 -6.32
C SER A 71 4.00 0.32 -7.19
N GLU A 72 4.90 1.11 -6.61
CA GLU A 72 5.60 2.19 -7.31
C GLU A 72 7.05 2.34 -6.81
N PHE A 73 7.94 2.75 -7.72
CA PHE A 73 9.30 3.17 -7.39
C PHE A 73 9.31 4.67 -7.05
N CYS A 74 9.91 5.05 -5.93
CA CYS A 74 9.80 6.39 -5.34
C CYS A 74 11.14 7.05 -4.94
N LEU A 75 12.28 6.51 -5.38
CA LEU A 75 13.62 6.99 -4.99
C LEU A 75 13.86 8.49 -5.22
N SER A 76 13.25 9.08 -6.24
CA SER A 76 13.38 10.51 -6.61
C SER A 76 12.03 11.24 -6.65
N THR A 77 11.03 10.72 -5.93
CA THR A 77 9.67 11.23 -5.95
C THR A 77 9.35 11.92 -4.63
N PHE A 78 8.84 13.14 -4.68
CA PHE A 78 8.40 13.87 -3.48
C PHE A 78 7.03 13.41 -3.01
N GLN A 79 6.14 13.04 -3.93
CA GLN A 79 4.77 12.64 -3.62
C GLN A 79 4.27 11.60 -4.62
N SER A 80 3.52 10.62 -4.13
CA SER A 80 2.82 9.60 -4.90
C SER A 80 1.34 9.53 -4.46
N TYR A 81 0.50 8.94 -5.31
CA TYR A 81 -0.95 8.82 -5.10
C TYR A 81 -1.34 7.35 -4.95
N LEU A 82 -2.20 7.07 -3.99
CA LEU A 82 -2.74 5.75 -3.72
C LEU A 82 -4.16 5.65 -4.28
N SER A 83 -4.43 4.59 -5.05
CA SER A 83 -5.77 4.25 -5.54
C SER A 83 -5.98 2.73 -5.56
N LEU A 84 -6.63 2.20 -4.53
CA LEU A 84 -6.96 0.77 -4.45
C LEU A 84 -8.48 0.56 -4.52
N SER A 85 -8.94 -0.11 -5.57
CA SER A 85 -10.35 -0.46 -5.72
C SER A 85 -10.76 -1.57 -4.76
N ILE A 86 -11.87 -1.38 -4.05
CA ILE A 86 -12.49 -2.39 -3.20
C ILE A 86 -13.48 -3.20 -4.04
N PRO A 87 -13.23 -4.50 -4.30
CA PRO A 87 -14.13 -5.29 -5.12
C PRO A 87 -15.51 -5.45 -4.46
N LEU A 88 -16.58 -5.42 -5.27
CA LEU A 88 -17.95 -5.68 -4.80
C LEU A 88 -18.17 -7.12 -4.33
N SER A 89 -17.34 -8.06 -4.79
CA SER A 89 -17.39 -9.47 -4.41
C SER A 89 -16.79 -9.78 -3.04
N CYS A 90 -16.18 -8.80 -2.38
CA CYS A 90 -15.55 -8.98 -1.08
C CYS A 90 -16.55 -8.99 0.08
N THR A 91 -16.19 -9.70 1.14
CA THR A 91 -17.00 -9.74 2.36
C THR A 91 -16.73 -8.48 3.21
N PRO A 92 -17.75 -7.72 3.61
CA PRO A 92 -17.56 -6.53 4.44
C PRO A 92 -17.06 -6.91 5.84
N THR A 93 -16.62 -5.91 6.60
CA THR A 93 -16.18 -6.10 7.99
C THR A 93 -17.33 -6.64 8.83
N PHE A 94 -17.10 -7.74 9.53
CA PHE A 94 -18.07 -8.30 10.47
C PHE A 94 -17.38 -8.91 11.68
N SER A 95 -18.13 -9.06 12.76
CA SER A 95 -17.68 -9.72 13.99
C SER A 95 -18.79 -10.62 14.50
N MET A 96 -18.47 -11.89 14.69
CA MET A 96 -19.34 -12.89 15.31
C MET A 96 -18.57 -13.58 16.44
N ASP A 97 -19.27 -14.38 17.25
CA ASP A 97 -18.68 -15.05 18.41
C ASP A 97 -17.54 -16.02 18.03
N LEU A 98 -17.68 -16.71 16.89
CA LEU A 98 -16.71 -17.69 16.42
C LEU A 98 -15.58 -17.04 15.61
N VAL A 99 -15.92 -16.12 14.71
CA VAL A 99 -15.03 -15.57 13.70
C VAL A 99 -15.29 -14.09 13.46
N SER A 100 -14.22 -13.36 13.17
CA SER A 100 -14.27 -11.95 12.78
C SER A 100 -13.46 -11.74 11.51
N LEU A 101 -13.94 -10.86 10.64
CA LEU A 101 -13.24 -10.46 9.42
C LEU A 101 -12.91 -8.97 9.51
N ARG A 102 -11.62 -8.66 9.49
CA ARG A 102 -11.08 -7.29 9.53
C ARG A 102 -10.38 -6.97 8.22
N TRP A 103 -10.22 -5.68 7.94
CA TRP A 103 -9.54 -5.21 6.74
C TRP A 103 -8.35 -4.34 7.11
N LYS A 104 -7.28 -4.46 6.34
CA LYS A 104 -6.08 -3.63 6.49
C LYS A 104 -5.46 -3.29 5.14
N LEU A 105 -4.80 -2.15 5.09
CA LEU A 105 -3.82 -1.85 4.05
C LEU A 105 -2.46 -2.34 4.53
N HIS A 106 -1.92 -3.33 3.84
CA HIS A 106 -0.59 -3.86 4.11
C HIS A 106 0.42 -3.15 3.22
N PHE A 107 1.29 -2.36 3.84
CA PHE A 107 2.38 -1.68 3.15
C PHE A 107 3.68 -2.45 3.32
N GLU A 108 4.42 -2.56 2.23
CA GLU A 108 5.79 -3.05 2.18
C GLU A 108 6.65 -1.95 1.58
N PHE A 109 7.66 -1.49 2.30
CA PHE A 109 8.59 -0.47 1.83
C PHE A 109 9.97 -1.07 1.66
N VAL A 110 10.62 -0.76 0.55
CA VAL A 110 12.04 -0.96 0.33
C VAL A 110 12.71 0.38 0.54
N THR A 111 13.59 0.46 1.53
CA THR A 111 14.30 1.67 1.92
C THR A 111 15.79 1.54 1.61
N SER A 112 16.47 2.67 1.36
CA SER A 112 17.90 2.68 1.10
C SER A 112 18.70 3.21 2.29
N LYS A 113 19.94 2.74 2.43
CA LYS A 113 20.90 3.33 3.37
C LYS A 113 21.60 4.57 2.81
N ILE A 114 21.54 4.78 1.50
CA ILE A 114 22.18 5.90 0.81
C ILE A 114 21.46 7.19 1.21
N SER A 115 22.18 8.13 1.83
CA SER A 115 21.67 9.48 2.06
C SER A 115 21.36 10.13 0.71
N ARG A 116 20.41 11.08 0.65
CA ARG A 116 19.90 11.74 -0.57
C ARG A 116 20.96 12.54 -1.38
N SER A 117 22.25 12.26 -1.24
CA SER A 117 23.40 12.83 -1.94
C SER A 117 23.57 12.26 -3.36
N PHE A 118 22.50 12.16 -4.15
CA PHE A 118 22.59 11.90 -5.59
C PHE A 118 22.87 13.18 -6.39
N LEU A 119 22.97 14.33 -5.71
CA LEU A 119 23.42 15.57 -6.33
C LEU A 119 24.96 15.56 -6.32
N PRO A 120 25.63 15.61 -7.48
CA PRO A 120 27.05 15.88 -7.49
C PRO A 120 27.26 17.24 -6.80
N SER A 121 28.09 17.26 -5.76
CA SER A 121 28.62 18.50 -5.22
C SER A 121 29.32 19.21 -6.37
N ASN A 122 28.74 20.32 -6.82
CA ASN A 122 29.26 21.09 -7.93
C ASN A 122 30.57 21.75 -7.48
N SER A 123 31.68 21.04 -7.62
CA SER A 123 33.02 21.52 -7.31
C SER A 123 33.98 21.11 -8.42
N ASP A 124 33.65 21.42 -9.68
CA ASP A 124 34.60 21.86 -10.72
C ASP A 124 33.92 21.90 -12.11
N ALA A 125 33.67 23.11 -12.61
CA ALA A 125 32.97 23.40 -13.86
C ALA A 125 33.85 23.24 -15.12
N SER A 126 34.50 22.08 -15.31
CA SER A 126 35.32 21.85 -16.52
C SER A 126 35.42 20.41 -17.02
N SER A 127 34.64 19.46 -16.49
CA SER A 127 34.56 18.11 -17.06
C SER A 127 33.10 17.67 -17.18
N SER A 128 32.74 17.20 -18.38
CA SER A 128 31.46 16.57 -18.69
C SER A 128 31.00 15.67 -17.54
N THR A 129 29.99 16.11 -16.78
CA THR A 129 29.41 15.33 -15.68
C THR A 129 28.65 14.14 -16.28
N THR A 130 29.35 13.03 -16.47
CA THR A 130 28.72 11.78 -16.88
C THR A 130 27.94 11.23 -15.68
N TRP A 131 26.62 11.34 -15.74
CA TRP A 131 25.71 10.72 -14.78
C TRP A 131 26.01 9.22 -14.70
N SER A 132 26.68 8.82 -13.63
CA SER A 132 27.03 7.42 -13.40
C SER A 132 25.99 6.85 -12.45
N THR A 133 25.21 5.88 -12.92
CA THR A 133 24.29 5.14 -12.05
C THR A 133 25.11 4.38 -11.00
N ALA A 134 24.62 4.34 -9.76
CA ALA A 134 25.27 3.52 -8.73
C ALA A 134 25.11 2.04 -9.12
N ASN A 135 26.22 1.31 -9.25
CA ASN A 135 26.22 -0.09 -9.69
C ASN A 135 25.53 -1.05 -8.70
N SER A 136 25.28 -0.61 -7.46
CA SER A 136 24.48 -1.34 -6.47
C SER A 136 23.95 -0.37 -5.40
N ILE A 137 22.74 -0.64 -4.88
CA ILE A 137 22.12 0.12 -3.79
C ILE A 137 21.83 -0.84 -2.65
N GLU A 138 22.33 -0.54 -1.45
CA GLU A 138 22.00 -1.31 -0.26
C GLU A 138 20.59 -0.97 0.23
N VAL A 139 19.73 -1.99 0.29
CA VAL A 139 18.31 -1.85 0.62
C VAL A 139 17.90 -2.65 1.86
N GLU A 140 16.89 -2.14 2.56
CA GLU A 140 16.25 -2.78 3.72
C GLU A 140 14.73 -2.72 3.53
N SER A 141 14.06 -3.84 3.76
CA SER A 141 12.60 -3.93 3.66
C SER A 141 11.93 -3.76 5.03
N MET A 142 10.82 -3.05 5.07
CA MET A 142 9.95 -2.94 6.25
C MET A 142 8.49 -3.14 5.86
N THR A 143 7.67 -3.54 6.83
CA THR A 143 6.21 -3.64 6.66
C THR A 143 5.48 -2.70 7.60
N TRP A 144 4.30 -2.25 7.20
CA TRP A 144 3.43 -1.42 8.03
C TRP A 144 1.96 -1.66 7.69
N ASP A 145 1.15 -1.92 8.71
CA ASP A 145 -0.28 -2.24 8.54
C ASP A 145 -1.16 -1.09 9.03
N LEU A 146 -2.10 -0.65 8.19
CA LEU A 146 -3.15 0.29 8.56
C LEU A 146 -4.51 -0.41 8.61
N PRO A 147 -5.13 -0.58 9.80
CA PRO A 147 -6.49 -1.09 9.88
C PRO A 147 -7.47 -0.10 9.25
N ILE A 148 -8.39 -0.63 8.44
CA ILE A 148 -9.52 0.12 7.84
C ILE A 148 -10.82 -0.64 8.06
N LYS A 149 -11.95 0.01 7.84
CA LYS A 149 -13.27 -0.64 7.90
C LYS A 149 -13.94 -0.61 6.55
N ILE A 150 -14.40 -1.77 6.10
CA ILE A 150 -15.20 -1.91 4.87
C ILE A 150 -16.63 -2.26 5.26
N LEU A 151 -17.58 -1.48 4.78
CA LEU A 151 -19.00 -1.58 5.05
C LEU A 151 -19.74 -2.17 3.85
N PRO A 152 -20.89 -2.82 4.07
CA PRO A 152 -21.77 -3.21 2.97
C PRO A 152 -22.18 -2.02 2.10
N THR A 153 -22.33 -2.24 0.81
CA THR A 153 -22.92 -1.27 -0.13
C THR A 153 -24.39 -1.60 -0.36
N ASN A 154 -25.21 -0.58 -0.65
CA ASN A 154 -26.60 -0.79 -1.04
C ASN A 154 -26.63 -1.50 -2.42
N PRO A 155 -27.39 -2.60 -2.57
CA PRO A 155 -27.44 -3.38 -3.81
C PRO A 155 -27.83 -2.55 -5.05
N TYR A 156 -28.58 -1.46 -4.88
CA TYR A 156 -28.89 -0.54 -5.98
C TYR A 156 -27.63 0.05 -6.63
N PHE A 157 -26.63 0.44 -5.83
CA PHE A 157 -25.37 0.99 -6.35
C PHE A 157 -24.45 -0.09 -6.92
N ALA A 158 -24.49 -1.31 -6.38
CA ALA A 158 -23.71 -2.45 -6.90
C ALA A 158 -24.12 -2.84 -8.33
N ASN A 159 -25.42 -2.75 -8.65
CA ASN A 159 -25.95 -3.16 -9.95
C ASN A 159 -25.49 -2.27 -11.12
N ASN A 160 -25.04 -1.04 -10.83
CA ASN A 160 -24.54 -0.12 -11.86
C ASN A 160 -23.08 -0.40 -12.21
N VAL A 161 -22.27 -0.87 -11.26
CA VAL A 161 -20.84 -1.17 -11.46
C VAL A 161 -20.64 -2.53 -12.16
N ALA A 162 -21.48 -3.52 -11.85
CA ALA A 162 -21.41 -4.85 -12.46
C ALA A 162 -21.76 -4.88 -13.97
N LYS A 163 -22.33 -3.79 -14.51
CA LYS A 163 -22.73 -3.68 -15.93
C LYS A 163 -21.65 -3.08 -16.83
N VAL A 164 -20.48 -2.72 -16.29
CA VAL A 164 -19.36 -2.24 -17.11
C VAL A 164 -18.69 -3.45 -17.79
N SER A 165 -19.27 -3.86 -18.91
CA SER A 165 -18.67 -4.85 -19.81
C SER A 165 -17.41 -4.26 -20.43
N CYS A 166 -16.27 -4.90 -20.21
CA CYS A 166 -15.00 -4.57 -20.85
C CYS A 166 -15.18 -4.68 -22.37
N THR A 167 -15.20 -3.56 -23.08
CA THR A 167 -15.19 -3.56 -24.55
C THR A 167 -13.73 -3.66 -24.97
N THR A 168 -13.28 -4.88 -25.25
CA THR A 168 -11.94 -5.12 -25.80
C THR A 168 -11.88 -4.49 -27.19
N VAL A 169 -11.13 -3.38 -27.32
CA VAL A 169 -10.79 -2.82 -28.63
C VAL A 169 -9.64 -3.65 -29.20
N THR A 170 -9.96 -4.61 -30.05
CA THR A 170 -8.98 -5.29 -30.91
C THR A 170 -8.58 -4.32 -32.02
N THR A 171 -7.33 -3.85 -31.99
CA THR A 171 -6.74 -3.14 -33.15
C THR A 171 -6.15 -4.18 -34.10
N ILE A 172 -6.48 -4.03 -35.39
CA ILE A 172 -6.12 -4.89 -36.52
C ILE A 172 -4.65 -4.69 -36.90
#